data_AF-A0ABD6ENZ7-F1
#
_entry.id   AF-A0ABD6ENZ7-F1
#
_cell.length_a   1.000
_cell.length_b   1.000
_cell.length_c   1.000
_cell.angle_alpha   90.00
_cell.angle_beta   90.00
_cell.angle_gamma   90.00
#
_symmetry.space_group_name_H-M   'P 1'
#
loop_
_entity.id
_entity.type
_entity.pdbx_description
1 polymer ?
#
loop_
_entity_poly.entity_id
_entity_poly.type
_entity_poly.pdbx_seq_one_letter_code
_entity_poly.pdbx_strand_id
1 'polypeptide(L)'
;MLKAVRLHLTNVRVFHVGGFKSADIMRTVILNNFGDGIAMARALAAEPDLPMKILNGQTVSARETLLERSEYFLSMHASSTQMWQFAENRTVLDLSNAVHVKAFLAALEKHRSEHPDSEDFVDFVKLDMDSLPS
;
A
#
# COMPACT_ATOMS: atom_id res chain seq x y z
N MET A 1 9.62 -14.50 18.95
CA MET A 1 9.88 -13.05 19.03
C MET A 1 8.63 -12.24 19.39
N LEU A 2 7.50 -12.37 18.66
CA LEU A 2 6.27 -11.57 18.86
C LEU A 2 5.69 -11.61 20.29
N LYS A 3 5.71 -12.78 20.93
CA LYS A 3 5.16 -12.99 22.29
C LYS A 3 5.93 -12.21 23.38
N ALA A 4 7.23 -11.96 23.19
CA ALA A 4 8.09 -11.37 24.22
C ALA A 4 7.82 -9.87 24.46
N VAL A 5 7.48 -9.13 23.41
CA VAL A 5 7.18 -7.70 23.48
C VAL A 5 5.84 -7.45 24.18
N ARG A 6 4.82 -8.26 23.87
CA ARG A 6 3.47 -8.08 24.44
C ARG A 6 3.41 -8.32 25.95
N LEU A 7 4.18 -9.27 26.47
CA LEU A 7 4.14 -9.64 27.89
C LEU A 7 4.53 -8.51 28.85
N HIS A 8 5.29 -7.52 28.39
CA HIS A 8 5.81 -6.43 29.23
C HIS A 8 5.13 -5.09 28.97
N LEU A 9 4.15 -5.05 28.07
CA LEU A 9 3.42 -3.85 27.65
C LEU A 9 1.97 -3.96 28.11
N THR A 10 1.70 -3.58 29.36
CA THR A 10 0.40 -3.80 30.02
C THR A 10 -0.62 -2.68 29.81
N ASN A 11 -0.17 -1.45 29.53
CA ASN A 11 -1.02 -0.26 29.43
C ASN A 11 -0.95 0.44 28.06
N VAL A 12 -0.54 -0.28 27.02
CA VAL A 12 -0.45 0.26 25.66
C VAL A 12 -1.10 -0.70 24.66
N ARG A 13 -1.62 -0.13 23.56
CA ARG A 13 -2.09 -0.91 22.41
C ARG A 13 -0.92 -1.23 21.49
N VAL A 14 -0.80 -2.49 21.07
CA VAL A 14 0.27 -2.96 20.20
C VAL A 14 -0.27 -3.18 18.80
N PHE A 15 0.21 -2.41 17.83
CA PHE A 15 -0.12 -2.60 16.42
C PHE A 15 1.06 -3.23 15.68
N HIS A 16 0.80 -4.26 14.87
CA HIS A 16 1.81 -4.86 14.01
C HIS A 16 1.80 -4.22 12.64
N VAL A 17 2.98 -3.88 12.15
CA VAL A 17 3.20 -3.33 10.80
C VAL A 17 4.15 -4.25 10.04
N GLY A 18 4.01 -4.28 8.71
CA GLY A 18 4.96 -4.97 7.82
C GLY A 18 4.34 -6.12 7.04
N GLY A 19 3.88 -5.83 5.82
CA GLY A 19 3.54 -6.85 4.84
C GLY A 19 2.24 -7.62 5.09
N PHE A 20 1.41 -7.21 6.04
CA PHE A 20 0.08 -7.77 6.24
C PHE A 20 -0.81 -7.47 5.04
N LYS A 21 -1.16 -8.51 4.29
CA LYS A 21 -2.03 -8.43 3.11
C LYS A 21 -3.23 -9.37 3.13
N SER A 22 -3.26 -10.35 4.04
CA SER A 22 -4.32 -11.38 4.08
C SER A 22 -5.00 -11.48 5.43
N ALA A 23 -6.30 -11.80 5.40
CA ALA A 23 -7.15 -11.95 6.56
C ALA A 23 -6.63 -13.02 7.53
N ASP A 24 -6.07 -14.12 7.02
CA ASP A 24 -5.55 -15.23 7.85
C ASP A 24 -4.40 -14.81 8.75
N ILE A 25 -3.45 -14.05 8.22
CA ILE A 25 -2.30 -13.57 9.00
C ILE A 25 -2.76 -12.53 10.01
N MET A 26 -3.67 -11.62 9.61
CA MET A 26 -4.27 -10.66 10.54
C MET A 26 -5.00 -11.36 11.69
N ARG A 27 -5.83 -12.35 11.37
CA ARG A 27 -6.54 -13.20 12.34
C ARG A 27 -5.58 -13.89 13.30
N THR A 28 -4.46 -14.40 12.79
CA THR A 28 -3.43 -15.07 13.59
C THR A 28 -2.82 -14.13 14.63
N VAL A 29 -2.58 -12.87 14.29
CA VAL A 29 -2.05 -11.87 15.24
C VAL A 29 -3.05 -11.58 16.36
N ILE A 30 -4.32 -11.37 16.01
CA ILE A 30 -5.37 -11.02 16.98
C ILE A 30 -5.68 -12.22 17.90
N LEU A 31 -5.96 -13.39 17.33
CA LEU A 31 -6.38 -14.56 18.12
C LEU A 31 -5.28 -15.10 19.02
N ASN A 32 -4.02 -14.96 18.63
CA ASN A 32 -2.89 -15.38 19.46
C ASN A 32 -2.41 -14.27 20.43
N ASN A 33 -3.16 -13.16 20.53
CA ASN A 33 -2.83 -12.01 21.36
C ASN A 33 -1.42 -11.45 21.08
N PHE A 34 -0.96 -11.50 19.83
CA PHE A 34 0.33 -10.92 19.44
C PHE A 34 0.25 -9.40 19.32
N GLY A 35 -0.93 -8.85 18.99
CA GLY A 35 -1.21 -7.41 18.95
C GLY A 35 -2.70 -7.13 19.09
N ASP A 36 -3.04 -5.86 19.28
CA ASP A 36 -4.41 -5.33 19.33
C ASP A 36 -4.93 -4.92 17.96
N GLY A 37 -4.04 -4.78 16.97
CA GLY A 37 -4.41 -4.35 15.63
C GLY A 37 -3.28 -4.53 14.62
N ILE A 38 -3.62 -4.28 13.36
CA ILE A 38 -2.71 -4.38 12.21
C ILE A 38 -2.68 -3.03 11.51
N ALA A 39 -1.48 -2.55 11.22
CA ALA A 39 -1.24 -1.39 10.37
C ALA A 39 -0.91 -1.86 8.95
N MET A 40 -1.65 -1.34 7.98
CA MET A 40 -1.47 -1.60 6.55
C MET A 40 -1.25 -0.28 5.82
N ALA A 41 -0.13 -0.16 5.11
CA ALA A 41 0.19 1.06 4.34
C ALA A 41 -0.11 0.83 2.85
N ARG A 42 0.85 0.28 2.11
CA ARG A 42 0.79 0.10 0.64
C ARG A 42 -0.46 -0.63 0.13
N ALA A 43 -0.97 -1.61 0.87
CA ALA A 43 -2.20 -2.30 0.51
C ALA A 43 -3.44 -1.38 0.55
N LEU A 44 -3.52 -0.48 1.54
CA LEU A 44 -4.64 0.47 1.64
C LEU A 44 -4.49 1.66 0.70
N ALA A 45 -3.27 2.00 0.27
CA ALA A 45 -3.07 2.96 -0.81
C ALA A 45 -3.69 2.43 -2.11
N ALA A 46 -3.40 1.17 -2.47
CA ALA A 46 -3.93 0.54 -3.67
C ALA A 46 -5.44 0.20 -3.58
N GLU A 47 -5.91 -0.21 -2.40
CA GLU A 47 -7.28 -0.64 -2.15
C GLU A 47 -7.82 -0.02 -0.85
N PRO A 48 -8.25 1.25 -0.86
CA PRO A 48 -8.78 1.92 0.33
C PRO A 48 -10.01 1.22 0.94
N ASP A 49 -10.78 0.50 0.12
CA ASP A 49 -11.96 -0.28 0.50
C ASP A 49 -11.65 -1.73 0.90
N LEU A 50 -10.36 -2.14 0.91
CA LEU A 50 -9.93 -3.49 1.28
C LEU A 50 -10.49 -3.98 2.63
N PRO A 51 -10.53 -3.17 3.71
CA PRO A 51 -11.09 -3.63 4.97
C PRO A 51 -12.55 -4.07 4.84
N MET A 52 -13.36 -3.31 4.11
CA MET A 52 -14.76 -3.64 3.87
C MET A 52 -14.91 -4.86 2.97
N LYS A 53 -14.08 -5.00 1.93
CA LYS A 53 -14.06 -6.20 1.08
C LYS A 53 -13.75 -7.46 1.88
N ILE A 54 -12.81 -7.38 2.83
CA ILE A 54 -12.49 -8.50 3.73
C ILE A 54 -13.66 -8.83 4.65
N LEU A 55 -14.25 -7.82 5.31
CA LEU A 55 -15.37 -8.02 6.24
C LEU A 55 -16.62 -8.57 5.56
N ASN A 56 -16.87 -8.18 4.30
CA ASN A 56 -17.99 -8.67 3.50
C ASN A 56 -17.71 -10.01 2.82
N GLY A 57 -16.52 -10.60 3.00
CA GLY A 57 -16.14 -11.87 2.35
C GLY A 57 -15.94 -11.76 0.83
N GLN A 58 -15.77 -10.54 0.29
CA GLN A 58 -15.54 -10.30 -1.14
C GLN A 58 -14.10 -10.64 -1.54
N THR A 59 -13.16 -10.56 -0.60
CA THR A 59 -11.77 -11.00 -0.77
C THR A 59 -11.20 -11.46 0.56
N VAL A 60 -10.16 -12.30 0.52
CA VAL A 60 -9.39 -12.70 1.71
C VAL A 60 -8.02 -12.01 1.78
N SER A 61 -7.64 -11.26 0.74
CA SER A 61 -6.37 -10.55 0.67
C SER A 61 -6.41 -9.32 -0.24
N ALA A 62 -5.42 -8.44 -0.06
CA ALA A 62 -5.08 -7.41 -1.04
C ALA A 62 -4.66 -8.05 -2.37
N ARG A 63 -4.83 -7.32 -3.46
CA ARG A 63 -4.29 -7.67 -4.78
C ARG A 63 -2.77 -7.75 -4.72
N GLU A 64 -2.21 -8.72 -5.42
CA GLU A 64 -0.77 -8.78 -5.59
C GLU A 64 -0.33 -7.76 -6.65
N THR A 65 0.72 -7.01 -6.29
CA THR A 65 1.33 -6.02 -7.17
C THR A 65 2.35 -6.70 -8.07
N LEU A 66 2.46 -6.22 -9.30
CA LEU A 66 3.52 -6.62 -10.23
C LEU A 66 4.85 -5.90 -9.96
N LEU A 67 4.88 -4.94 -9.02
CA LEU A 67 6.13 -4.30 -8.62
C LEU A 67 6.97 -5.23 -7.74
N GLU A 68 8.28 -5.21 -7.97
CA GLU A 68 9.24 -6.00 -7.19
C GLU A 68 9.26 -5.58 -5.72
N ARG A 69 9.23 -6.56 -4.81
CA ARG A 69 9.14 -6.29 -3.36
C ARG A 69 10.40 -5.62 -2.80
N SER A 70 11.55 -5.89 -3.40
CA SER A 70 12.84 -5.28 -3.02
C SER A 70 12.92 -3.79 -3.35
N GLU A 71 12.09 -3.31 -4.29
CA GLU A 71 12.10 -1.93 -4.77
C GLU A 71 11.28 -1.02 -3.85
N TYR A 72 11.83 -0.75 -2.65
CA TYR A 72 11.14 0.05 -1.63
C TYR A 72 10.69 1.41 -2.16
N PHE A 73 11.61 2.18 -2.76
CA PHE A 73 11.33 3.53 -3.27
C PHE A 73 10.28 3.52 -4.39
N LEU A 74 10.35 2.54 -5.30
CA LEU A 74 9.34 2.38 -6.35
C LEU A 74 7.95 2.16 -5.74
N SER A 75 7.84 1.26 -4.76
CA SER A 75 6.58 0.99 -4.07
C SER A 75 6.07 2.19 -3.27
N MET A 76 6.97 3.03 -2.77
CA MET A 76 6.66 4.25 -2.04
C MET A 76 6.06 5.30 -2.99
N HIS A 77 6.71 5.61 -4.12
CA HIS A 77 6.14 6.53 -5.12
C HIS A 77 4.79 6.05 -5.66
N ALA A 78 4.66 4.75 -5.92
CA ALA A 78 3.38 4.19 -6.38
C ALA A 78 2.27 4.39 -5.35
N SER A 79 2.57 4.17 -4.08
CA SER A 79 1.60 4.37 -2.99
C SER A 79 1.23 5.84 -2.80
N SER A 80 2.20 6.76 -2.90
CA SER A 80 1.92 8.21 -2.86
C SER A 80 1.02 8.64 -4.02
N THR A 81 1.28 8.12 -5.22
CA THR A 81 0.44 8.34 -6.41
C THR A 81 -1.00 7.87 -6.16
N GLN A 82 -1.17 6.66 -5.63
CA GLN A 82 -2.48 6.07 -5.34
C GLN A 82 -3.24 6.86 -4.26
N MET A 83 -2.56 7.30 -3.20
CA MET A 83 -3.15 8.11 -2.15
C MET A 83 -3.63 9.47 -2.69
N TRP A 84 -2.85 10.12 -3.54
CA TRP A 84 -3.26 11.35 -4.21
C TRP A 84 -4.46 11.14 -5.14
N GLN A 85 -4.44 10.08 -5.96
CA GLN A 85 -5.58 9.74 -6.82
C GLN A 85 -6.85 9.55 -6.01
N PHE A 86 -6.78 8.82 -4.90
CA PHE A 86 -7.92 8.64 -4.01
C PHE A 86 -8.39 9.97 -3.40
N ALA A 87 -7.48 10.80 -2.91
CA ALA A 87 -7.81 12.10 -2.32
C ALA A 87 -8.51 13.05 -3.31
N GLU A 88 -8.16 12.97 -4.59
CA GLU A 88 -8.72 13.80 -5.66
C GLU A 88 -9.91 13.16 -6.40
N ASN A 89 -10.46 12.05 -5.89
CA ASN A 89 -11.55 11.28 -6.54
C ASN A 89 -11.22 10.85 -7.98
N ARG A 90 -9.98 10.44 -8.23
CA ARG A 90 -9.50 9.93 -9.52
C ARG A 90 -9.44 8.41 -9.51
N THR A 91 -9.38 7.82 -10.71
CA THR A 91 -9.14 6.38 -10.86
C THR A 91 -7.78 6.01 -10.24
N VAL A 92 -7.81 5.11 -9.26
CA VAL A 92 -6.61 4.65 -8.55
C VAL A 92 -5.81 3.68 -9.43
N LEU A 93 -4.49 3.89 -9.45
CA LEU A 93 -3.52 3.08 -10.18
C LEU A 93 -3.58 1.62 -9.71
N ASP A 94 -4.04 0.72 -10.59
CA ASP A 94 -4.00 -0.73 -10.36
C ASP A 94 -2.63 -1.35 -10.71
N LEU A 95 -1.81 -1.61 -9.69
CA LEU A 95 -0.48 -2.23 -9.86
C LEU A 95 -0.52 -3.73 -10.14
N SER A 96 -1.70 -4.36 -10.15
CA SER A 96 -1.86 -5.75 -10.64
C SER A 96 -2.05 -5.81 -12.16
N ASN A 97 -2.20 -4.65 -12.82
CA ASN A 97 -2.37 -4.53 -14.26
C ASN A 97 -1.06 -4.06 -14.94
N ALA A 98 -0.56 -4.83 -15.90
CA ALA A 98 0.71 -4.54 -16.59
C ALA A 98 0.70 -3.22 -17.38
N VAL A 99 -0.44 -2.81 -17.95
CA VAL A 99 -0.58 -1.56 -18.70
C VAL A 99 -0.41 -0.37 -17.75
N HIS A 100 -1.05 -0.44 -16.59
CA HIS A 100 -0.95 0.56 -15.53
C HIS A 100 0.47 0.65 -14.96
N VAL A 101 1.12 -0.49 -14.71
CA VAL A 101 2.51 -0.54 -14.27
C VAL A 101 3.43 0.14 -15.28
N LYS A 102 3.27 -0.16 -16.58
CA LYS A 102 4.05 0.48 -17.64
C LYS A 102 3.83 1.99 -17.68
N ALA A 103 2.58 2.45 -17.58
CA ALA A 103 2.25 3.88 -17.54
C ALA A 103 2.88 4.57 -16.33
N PHE A 104 2.81 3.95 -15.16
CA PHE A 104 3.43 4.45 -13.94
C PHE A 104 4.96 4.55 -14.05
N LEU A 105 5.63 3.51 -14.56
CA LEU A 105 7.08 3.53 -14.75
C LEU A 105 7.52 4.64 -15.72
N ALA A 106 6.78 4.84 -16.82
CA ALA A 106 7.07 5.93 -17.75
C ALA A 106 6.86 7.32 -17.11
N ALA A 107 5.79 7.49 -16.33
CA ALA A 107 5.52 8.72 -15.61
C ALA A 107 6.57 9.01 -14.53
N LEU A 108 7.04 7.97 -13.82
CA LEU A 108 8.10 8.08 -12.82
C LEU A 108 9.44 8.50 -13.44
N GLU A 109 9.80 7.92 -14.58
CA GLU A 109 11.03 8.29 -15.29
C GLU A 109 11.01 9.74 -15.78
N LYS A 110 9.88 10.17 -16.36
CA LYS A 110 9.67 11.56 -16.74
C LYS A 110 9.78 12.50 -15.53
N HIS A 111 9.11 12.16 -14.44
CA HIS A 111 9.11 12.96 -13.22
C HIS A 111 10.52 13.14 -12.64
N ARG A 112 11.31 12.06 -12.57
CA ARG A 112 12.72 12.10 -12.14
C ARG A 112 13.60 12.96 -13.03
N SER A 113 13.33 12.96 -14.34
CA SER A 113 14.06 13.81 -15.29
C SER A 113 13.74 15.29 -15.10
N GLU A 114 12.50 15.62 -14.72
CA GLU A 114 12.05 16.99 -14.47
C GLU A 114 12.46 17.52 -13.09
N HIS A 115 12.67 16.63 -12.11
CA HIS A 115 12.98 16.95 -10.72
C HIS A 115 14.23 16.18 -10.22
N PRO A 116 15.41 16.39 -10.85
CA PRO A 116 16.61 15.58 -10.59
C PRO A 116 17.18 15.73 -9.17
N ASP A 117 16.94 16.88 -8.52
CA ASP A 117 17.42 17.20 -7.17
C ASP A 117 16.35 16.98 -6.08
N SER A 118 15.22 16.34 -6.41
CA SER A 118 14.15 16.10 -5.44
C SER A 118 14.57 15.05 -4.39
N GLU A 119 14.82 15.50 -3.16
CA GLU A 119 15.01 14.64 -1.99
C GLU A 119 13.71 14.42 -1.19
N ASP A 120 12.60 15.02 -1.64
CA ASP A 120 11.41 15.21 -0.83
C ASP A 120 10.40 14.05 -0.90
N PHE A 121 9.97 13.57 0.27
CA PHE A 121 8.82 12.67 0.46
C PHE A 121 7.48 13.26 -0.03
N VAL A 122 7.49 14.54 -0.41
CA VAL A 122 6.32 15.31 -0.87
C VAL A 122 6.29 15.45 -2.39
N ASP A 123 7.40 15.15 -3.08
CA ASP A 123 7.49 15.17 -4.52
C ASP A 123 7.26 13.76 -5.07
N PHE A 124 6.08 13.55 -5.64
CA PHE A 124 5.66 12.26 -6.14
C PHE A 124 4.92 12.39 -7.47
N VAL A 125 4.91 11.28 -8.20
CA VAL A 125 4.30 11.20 -9.53
C VAL A 125 2.81 11.46 -9.45
N LYS A 126 2.33 12.47 -10.16
CA LYS A 126 0.90 12.71 -10.37
C LYS A 126 0.49 12.13 -11.72
N LEU A 127 0.07 10.87 -11.70
CA LEU A 127 -0.41 10.16 -12.90
C LEU A 127 -1.93 10.16 -12.92
N ASP A 128 -2.52 10.80 -13.92
CA ASP A 128 -3.96 10.76 -14.14
C ASP A 128 -4.34 9.56 -15.00
N MET A 129 -4.94 8.53 -14.39
CA MET A 129 -5.29 7.29 -15.09
C MET A 129 -6.38 7.51 -16.15
N ASP A 130 -7.25 8.51 -15.95
CA ASP A 130 -8.34 8.83 -16.87
C ASP A 130 -7.85 9.48 -18.18
N SER A 131 -6.58 9.90 -18.20
CA SER A 131 -5.91 10.45 -19.38
C SER A 131 -5.20 9.40 -20.25
N LEU A 132 -5.11 8.15 -19.77
CA LEU A 132 -4.42 7.09 -20.50
C LEU A 132 -5.28 6.57 -21.67
N PRO A 133 -4.67 6.29 -22.84
CA PRO A 133 -5.38 5.66 -23.94
C PRO A 133 -5.90 4.28 -23.51
N SER A 134 -7.18 4.04 -23.80
CA SER A 134 -7.91 2.79 -23.55
C SER A 134 -7.27 1.57 -24.22
#